data_AF-A0AAX1T5E0-F1
#
_entry.id   AF-A0AAX1T5E0-F1
#
_cell.length_a   1.000
_cell.length_b   1.000
_cell.length_c   1.000
_cell.angle_alpha   90.00
_cell.angle_beta   90.00
_cell.angle_gamma   90.00
#
_symmetry.space_group_name_H-M   'P 1'
#
loop_
_entity.id
_entity.type
_entity.pdbx_description
1 polymer ?
#
loop_
_entity_poly.entity_id
_entity_poly.type
_entity_poly.pdbx_seq_one_letter_code
_entity_poly.pdbx_strand_id
1 'polypeptide(L)' 'MKEVMAIIFLRSHPVAGLAVNWHVFDKATGEIIRNNAFSRFKFEIVDTIHEVMQEITGVCNEFDLRLTDIRLERG' A
#
# COMPACT_ATOMS: atom_id res chain seq x y z
N MET A 1 -7.97 12.00 15.18
CA MET A 1 -7.23 10.95 14.46
C MET A 1 -8.16 10.28 13.46
N LYS A 2 -7.89 10.40 12.16
CA LYS A 2 -8.72 9.87 11.07
C LYS A 2 -8.41 8.37 10.92
N GLU A 3 -9.43 7.51 10.87
CA GLU A 3 -9.22 6.08 10.66
C GLU A 3 -9.06 5.77 9.18
N VAL A 4 -8.00 5.05 8.84
CA VAL A 4 -7.67 4.72 7.46
C VAL A 4 -7.47 3.22 7.28
N MET A 5 -7.61 2.79 6.04
CA MET A 5 -7.27 1.45 5.60
C MET A 5 -6.26 1.56 4.46
N ALA A 6 -5.43 0.54 4.32
CA ALA A 6 -4.53 0.41 3.18
C ALA A 6 -4.91 -0.81 2.33
N ILE A 7 -4.81 -0.68 1.01
CA ILE A 7 -4.85 -1.81 0.08
C ILE A 7 -3.52 -1.86 -0.64
N ILE A 8 -2.89 -3.04 -0.63
CA ILE A 8 -1.69 -3.37 -1.39
C ILE A 8 -2.12 -4.28 -2.53
N PHE A 9 -1.87 -3.85 -3.76
CA PHE A 9 -2.13 -4.61 -4.97
C PHE A 9 -0.87 -5.33 -5.41
N LEU A 10 -0.97 -6.65 -5.54
CA LEU A 10 0.09 -7.52 -6.03
C LEU A 10 -0.24 -8.06 -7.41
N ARG A 11 0.67 -7.86 -8.37
CA ARG A 11 0.57 -8.37 -9.73
C ARG A 11 1.84 -9.09 -10.12
N SER A 12 1.75 -10.13 -10.95
CA SER A 12 2.93 -10.74 -11.55
C SER A 12 3.36 -9.91 -12.76
N HIS A 13 4.65 -9.61 -12.87
CA HIS A 13 5.21 -8.91 -14.04
C HIS A 13 6.06 -9.87 -14.87
N PRO A 14 5.85 -9.99 -16.20
CA PRO A 14 6.49 -11.04 -17.02
C PRO A 14 8.02 -10.96 -17.07
N VAL A 15 8.59 -9.78 -16.82
CA VAL A 15 10.05 -9.55 -16.87
C VAL A 15 10.66 -9.37 -15.49
N ALA A 16 9.89 -8.86 -14.52
CA ALA A 16 10.44 -8.35 -13.26
C ALA A 16 9.94 -9.09 -12.01
N GLY A 17 9.20 -10.20 -12.20
CA GLY A 17 8.68 -11.03 -11.12
C GLY A 17 7.39 -10.47 -10.53
N LEU A 18 7.51 -9.41 -9.73
CA LEU A 18 6.39 -8.82 -8.97
C LEU A 18 6.22 -7.34 -9.32
N ALA A 19 4.97 -6.91 -9.48
CA ALA A 19 4.54 -5.53 -9.56
C ALA A 19 3.70 -5.21 -8.32
N VAL A 20 4.06 -4.18 -7.55
CA VAL A 20 3.34 -3.79 -6.34
C VAL A 20 2.95 -2.32 -6.37
N ASN A 21 1.69 -2.03 -6.12
CA ASN A 21 1.16 -0.68 -5.91
C ASN A 21 0.27 -0.67 -4.66
N TRP A 22 0.05 0.48 -4.04
CA TRP A 22 -0.73 0.55 -2.80
C TRP A 22 -1.44 1.89 -2.64
N HIS A 23 -2.58 1.87 -1.95
CA HIS A 23 -3.37 3.06 -1.62
C HIS A 23 -3.68 3.10 -0.12
N VAL A 24 -3.73 4.32 0.44
CA VAL A 24 -4.29 4.60 1.77
C VAL A 24 -5.53 5.45 1.58
N PHE A 25 -6.63 5.04 2.19
CA PHE A 25 -7.92 5.71 2.04
C PHE A 25 -8.65 5.81 3.38
N ASP A 26 -9.49 6.84 3.48
CA ASP A 26 -10.36 7.03 4.63
C ASP A 26 -11.39 5.90 4.73
N LYS A 27 -11.53 5.35 5.92
CA LYS A 27 -12.42 4.22 6.17
C LYS A 27 -13.91 4.59 6.10
N ALA A 28 -14.27 5.81 6.47
CA ALA A 28 -15.66 6.27 6.52
C ALA A 28 -16.16 6.79 5.17
N THR A 29 -15.32 7.49 4.41
CA THR A 29 -15.68 8.17 3.16
C THR A 29 -15.20 7.43 1.92
N GLY A 30 -14.21 6.54 2.04
CA GLY A 30 -13.56 5.89 0.90
C GLY A 30 -12.62 6.80 0.10
N GLU A 31 -12.40 8.03 0.56
CA GLU A 31 -11.51 9.00 -0.09
C GLU A 31 -10.05 8.50 -0.07
N ILE A 32 -9.39 8.49 -1.23
CA ILE A 32 -7.96 8.18 -1.32
C ILE A 32 -7.15 9.35 -0.75
N ILE A 33 -6.46 9.10 0.35
CA ILE A 33 -5.57 10.08 1.01
C ILE A 33 -4.20 10.05 0.32
N ARG A 34 -3.72 8.86 -0.01
CA ARG A 34 -2.45 8.68 -0.71
C ARG A 34 -2.53 7.49 -1.65
N ASN A 35 -1.93 7.66 -2.82
CA ASN A 35 -1.81 6.63 -3.84
C ASN A 35 -0.36 6.55 -4.31
N ASN A 36 0.21 5.35 -4.30
CA ASN A 36 1.40 5.06 -5.08
C ASN A 36 1.01 4.56 -6.48
N ALA A 37 0.88 5.51 -7.41
CA ALA A 37 0.39 5.25 -8.77
C ALA A 37 1.37 4.43 -9.63
N PHE A 38 2.63 4.28 -9.19
CA PHE A 38 3.66 3.54 -9.93
C PHE A 38 3.90 2.18 -9.30
N SER A 39 3.74 1.13 -10.10
CA SER A 39 4.05 -0.24 -9.69
C SER A 39 5.55 -0.39 -9.50
N ARG A 40 5.97 -0.87 -8.33
CA ARG A 40 7.36 -1.25 -8.06
C ARG A 40 7.62 -2.63 -8.57
N PHE A 41 8.80 -2.82 -9.13
CA PHE A 41 9.21 -4.08 -9.73
C PHE A 41 10.34 -4.71 -8.92
N LYS A 42 10.08 -5.86 -8.29
CA LYS A 42 11.06 -6.60 -7.48
C LYS A 42 10.81 -8.10 -7.57
N PHE A 43 11.87 -8.90 -7.45
CA PHE A 43 11.74 -10.36 -7.46
C PHE A 43 11.36 -10.93 -6.09
N GLU A 44 11.83 -10.33 -5.00
CA GLU A 44 11.63 -10.83 -3.64
C GLU A 44 10.39 -10.24 -2.98
N ILE A 45 9.36 -11.09 -2.78
CA ILE A 45 8.04 -10.69 -2.29
C ILE A 45 8.13 -10.13 -0.86
N VAL A 46 8.85 -10.82 0.05
CA VAL A 46 8.89 -10.47 1.47
C VAL A 46 9.50 -9.08 1.68
N ASP A 47 10.65 -8.83 1.06
CA ASP A 47 11.34 -7.53 1.16
C ASP A 47 10.52 -6.41 0.54
N THR A 48 9.84 -6.69 -0.58
CA THR A 48 8.96 -5.72 -1.23
C THR A 48 7.78 -5.34 -0.35
N ILE A 49 7.14 -6.33 0.30
CA ILE A 49 6.04 -6.08 1.23
C ILE A 49 6.54 -5.31 2.46
N HIS A 50 7.72 -5.64 2.98
CA HIS A 50 8.31 -4.93 4.12
C HIS A 50 8.48 -3.43 3.82
N GLU A 51 9.05 -3.09 2.66
CA GLU A 51 9.22 -1.70 2.23
C GLU A 51 7.87 -0.97 2.05
N VAL A 52 6.89 -1.62 1.42
CA VAL A 52 5.55 -1.05 1.23
C VAL A 52 4.88 -0.77 2.58
N MET A 53 5.03 -1.68 3.54
CA MET A 53 4.50 -1.51 4.90
C MET A 53 5.16 -0.33 5.63
N GLN A 54 6.48 -0.16 5.48
CA GLN A 54 7.19 1.00 6.04
C GLN A 54 6.68 2.31 5.45
N GLU A 55 6.41 2.35 4.15
CA GLU A 55 5.89 3.55 3.49
C GLU A 55 4.47 3.90 3.91
N ILE A 56 3.58 2.91 3.95
CA ILE A 56 2.21 3.09 4.45
C ILE A 56 2.26 3.63 5.88
N THR A 57 3.13 3.08 6.72
CA THR A 57 3.32 3.55 8.11
C THR A 57 3.87 4.98 8.14
N GLY A 58 4.83 5.31 7.27
CA GLY A 58 5.37 6.66 7.12
C GLY A 58 4.29 7.69 6.77
N VAL A 59 3.42 7.37 5.81
CA VAL A 59 2.26 8.20 5.47
C VAL A 59 1.31 8.34 6.66
N CYS A 60 1.02 7.25 7.36
CA CYS A 60 0.13 7.34 8.51
C CYS A 60 0.69 8.26 9.61
N ASN A 61 2.00 8.22 9.85
CA ASN A 61 2.65 9.10 10.81
C ASN A 61 2.71 10.56 10.32
N GLU A 62 2.99 10.80 9.04
CA GLU A 62 3.07 12.14 8.45
C GLU A 62 1.73 12.90 8.56
N PHE A 63 0.62 12.18 8.39
CA PHE A 63 -0.73 12.77 8.37
C PHE A 63 -1.55 12.53 9.67
N ASP A 64 -0.92 12.04 10.75
CA ASP A 64 -1.59 11.69 12.02
C ASP A 64 -2.84 10.79 11.83
N LEU A 65 -2.66 9.73 11.04
CA LEU A 65 -3.69 8.77 10.67
C LEU A 65 -3.58 7.48 11.50
N ARG A 66 -4.73 6.90 11.84
CA ARG A 66 -4.79 5.59 12.48
C ARG A 66 -5.03 4.51 11.44
N LEU A 67 -4.00 3.72 11.13
CA LEU A 67 -4.15 2.54 10.29
C LEU A 67 -4.91 1.45 11.04
N THR A 68 -6.07 1.05 10.51
CA THR A 68 -6.97 0.08 11.18
C THR A 68 -7.10 -1.25 10.46
N ASP A 69 -6.79 -1.29 9.17
CA ASP A 69 -6.83 -2.49 8.33
C ASP A 69 -5.83 -2.38 7.18
N ILE A 70 -5.29 -3.52 6.75
CA ILE A 70 -4.43 -3.63 5.58
C ILE A 70 -4.87 -4.85 4.79
N ARG A 71 -5.24 -4.61 3.53
CA ARG A 71 -5.68 -5.67 2.62
C ARG A 71 -4.62 -5.91 1.57
N LEU A 72 -4.42 -7.20 1.29
CA LEU A 72 -3.60 -7.64 0.17
C LEU A 72 -4.54 -8.12 -0.93
N GLU A 73 -4.56 -7.42 -2.04
CA GLU A 73 -5.40 -7.75 -3.19
C GLU A 73 -4.51 -8.23 -4.35
N ARG A 74 -4.97 -9.30 -5.01
CA ARG A 74 -4.36 -9.74 -6.25
C ARG A 74 -4.97 -8.93 -7.38
N GLY A 75 -4.13 -8.15 -8.07
CA GLY A 75 -4.52 -7.37 -9.24
C GLY A 75 -4.41 -8.15 -10.55
#